data_AF-A0A957D8B2-F1
#
_entry.id   AF-A0A957D8B2-F1
#
_cell.length_a   1.000
_cell.length_b   1.000
_cell.length_c   1.000
_cell.angle_alpha   90.00
_cell.angle_beta   90.00
_cell.angle_gamma   90.00
#
_symmetry.space_group_name_H-M   'P 1'
#
loop_
_entity.id
_entity.type
_entity.pdbx_description
1 polymer ?
#
loop_
_entity_poly.entity_id
_entity_poly.type
_entity_poly.pdbx_seq_one_letter_code
_entity_poly.pdbx_strand_id
1 'polypeptide(L)'
;RITGWLGDEDDIRAVLTGLAGREQLRGMLARLQEKEEVLLLGWGVKMPIPVRSRRYDEDFYDEMRGRKKKPSREVNLDDINADLFG
;
A
#
# COMPACT_ATOMS: atom_id res chain seq x y z
N ARG A 1 7.24 -1.08 14.18
CA ARG A 1 6.27 -0.02 14.53
C ARG A 1 5.70 0.51 13.23
N ILE A 2 4.43 0.90 13.23
CA ILE A 2 3.75 1.48 12.05
C ILE A 2 3.29 2.87 12.46
N THR A 3 3.64 3.90 11.70
CA THR A 3 3.24 5.28 11.97
C THR A 3 2.49 5.83 10.77
N GLY A 4 1.39 6.52 10.99
CA GLY A 4 0.69 7.25 9.94
C GLY A 4 1.34 8.62 9.67
N TRP A 5 0.64 9.42 8.88
CA TRP A 5 0.92 10.84 8.75
C TRP A 5 0.69 11.55 10.10
N LEU A 6 1.58 12.50 10.42
CA LEU A 6 1.53 13.31 11.64
C LEU A 6 1.78 14.77 11.23
N GLY A 7 0.87 15.66 11.62
CA GLY A 7 0.96 17.09 11.32
C GLY A 7 1.67 17.91 12.39
N ASP A 8 1.68 17.44 13.64
CA ASP A 8 2.27 18.15 14.79
C ASP A 8 3.76 17.76 14.97
N GLU A 9 4.62 18.76 15.23
CA GLU A 9 6.05 18.55 15.42
C GLU A 9 6.36 17.78 16.71
N ASP A 10 5.58 17.96 17.77
CA ASP A 10 5.79 17.26 19.04
C ASP A 10 5.38 15.78 18.94
N ASP A 11 4.31 15.48 18.18
CA ASP A 11 3.94 14.09 17.86
C ASP A 11 5.03 13.39 17.05
N ILE A 12 5.57 14.07 16.03
CA ILE A 12 6.68 13.57 15.23
C ILE A 12 7.90 13.28 16.12
N ARG A 13 8.25 14.19 17.02
CA ARG A 13 9.37 13.98 17.96
C ARG A 13 9.12 12.79 18.86
N ALA A 14 7.92 12.68 19.44
CA ALA A 14 7.54 11.59 20.32
C ALA A 14 7.69 10.22 19.62
N VAL A 15 7.18 10.06 18.40
CA VAL A 15 7.25 8.76 17.69
C VAL A 15 8.65 8.40 17.20
N LEU A 16 9.49 9.41 16.91
CA LEU A 16 10.86 9.23 16.45
C LEU A 16 11.87 9.09 17.60
N THR A 17 11.46 9.32 18.86
CA THR A 17 12.35 9.13 20.02
C THR A 17 12.88 7.70 20.09
N GLY A 18 14.19 7.58 20.33
CA GLY A 18 14.88 6.28 20.42
C GLY A 18 15.15 5.58 19.08
N LEU A 19 14.85 6.20 17.93
CA LEU A 19 15.20 5.70 16.60
C LEU A 19 16.44 6.41 16.06
N ALA A 20 17.36 5.64 15.47
CA ALA A 20 18.47 6.19 14.71
C ALA A 20 17.94 6.84 13.41
N GLY A 21 18.52 7.98 13.01
CA GLY A 21 18.16 8.63 11.73
C GLY A 21 16.86 9.47 11.77
N ARG A 22 16.55 10.10 12.90
CA ARG A 22 15.34 10.94 13.11
C ARG A 22 15.09 11.97 12.00
N GLU A 23 16.12 12.66 11.51
CA GLU A 23 15.96 13.70 10.48
C GLU A 23 15.50 13.10 9.14
N GLN A 24 16.02 11.92 8.81
CA GLN A 24 15.67 11.24 7.58
C GLN A 24 14.24 10.68 7.64
N LEU A 25 13.86 10.11 8.79
CA LEU A 25 12.50 9.63 9.03
C LEU A 25 11.48 10.77 9.05
N ARG A 26 11.83 11.92 9.63
CA ARG A 26 11.01 13.13 9.58
C ARG A 26 10.75 13.59 8.14
N GLY A 27 11.80 13.62 7.31
CA GLY A 27 11.66 13.97 5.90
C GLY A 27 10.78 13.00 5.11
N MET A 28 10.75 11.72 5.49
CA MET A 28 9.87 10.72 4.88
C MET A 28 8.42 10.88 5.34
N LEU A 29 8.18 11.13 6.63
CA LEU A 29 6.84 11.39 7.17
C LEU A 29 6.20 12.64 6.56
N ALA A 30 6.98 13.70 6.33
CA ALA A 30 6.51 14.92 5.71
C ALA A 30 6.07 14.75 4.24
N ARG A 31 6.52 13.68 3.56
CA ARG A 31 6.17 13.36 2.17
C ARG A 31 5.00 12.37 2.06
N LEU A 32 4.57 11.81 3.18
CA LEU A 32 3.53 10.80 3.25
C LEU A 32 2.17 11.42 2.91
N GLN A 33 1.39 10.77 2.04
CA GLN A 33 0.02 11.21 1.73
C GLN A 33 -0.91 10.92 2.92
N GLU A 34 -1.57 11.98 3.43
CA GLU A 34 -2.34 12.00 4.68
C GLU A 34 -3.36 10.85 4.84
N LYS A 35 -3.97 10.36 3.76
CA LYS A 35 -5.12 9.45 3.84
C LYS A 35 -4.84 7.98 3.58
N GLU A 36 -3.70 7.62 2.99
CA GLU A 36 -3.51 6.25 2.50
C GLU A 36 -2.12 5.68 2.73
N GLU A 37 -1.18 6.48 3.25
CA GLU A 37 0.20 6.05 3.40
C GLU A 37 0.61 5.99 4.88
N VAL A 38 1.39 4.96 5.20
CA VAL A 38 1.95 4.73 6.54
C VAL A 38 3.44 4.40 6.40
N LEU A 39 4.25 4.83 7.36
CA LEU A 39 5.67 4.51 7.42
C LEU A 39 5.91 3.33 8.36
N LEU A 40 6.48 2.24 7.82
CA LEU A 40 6.91 1.08 8.58
C LEU A 40 8.37 1.27 9.02
N LEU A 41 8.58 1.32 10.34
CA LEU A 41 9.88 1.64 10.94
C LEU A 41 10.16 0.87 12.24
N GLY A 42 11.44 0.76 12.60
CA GLY A 42 11.93 0.13 13.83
C GLY A 42 12.75 -1.14 13.60
N TRP A 43 13.02 -1.87 14.69
CA TRP A 43 14.00 -2.98 14.74
C TRP A 43 13.70 -4.19 13.85
N GLY A 44 12.46 -4.34 13.35
CA GLY A 44 12.07 -5.41 12.43
C GLY A 44 12.36 -5.10 10.95
N VAL A 45 12.84 -3.90 10.63
CA VAL A 45 13.05 -3.44 9.25
C VAL A 45 14.36 -2.66 9.15
N LYS A 46 15.34 -3.18 8.40
CA LYS A 46 16.66 -2.54 8.20
C LYS A 46 16.57 -1.19 7.47
N MET A 47 15.52 -0.99 6.68
CA MET A 47 15.23 0.24 5.95
C MET A 47 13.76 0.63 6.18
N PRO A 48 13.44 1.92 6.38
CA PRO A 48 12.06 2.37 6.50
C PRO A 48 11.32 2.26 5.16
N ILE A 49 10.10 1.72 5.18
CA ILE A 49 9.31 1.44 3.96
C ILE A 49 7.98 2.19 4.04
N PRO A 50 7.65 3.06 3.06
CA PRO A 50 6.31 3.60 2.93
C PRO A 50 5.37 2.51 2.42
N VAL A 51 4.23 2.33 3.08
CA VAL A 51 3.20 1.35 2.74
C VAL A 51 1.90 2.07 2.48
N ARG A 52 1.23 1.73 1.37
CA ARG A 52 -0.11 2.22 1.08
C ARG A 52 -1.13 1.23 1.63
N SER A 53 -2.02 1.69 2.50
CA SER A 53 -3.13 0.87 2.98
C SER A 53 -4.12 0.66 1.84
N ARG A 54 -4.43 -0.60 1.53
CA ARG A 54 -5.54 -0.93 0.64
C ARG A 54 -6.86 -0.55 1.34
N ARG A 55 -7.85 -0.06 0.57
CA ARG A 55 -9.19 0.22 1.09
C ARG A 55 -10.01 -1.07 1.22
N TYR A 56 -10.89 -1.10 2.22
CA TYR A 56 -11.85 -2.17 2.45
C TYR A 56 -13.16 -1.83 1.74
N ASP A 57 -13.19 -2.04 0.42
CA ASP A 57 -14.37 -1.85 -0.44
C ASP A 57 -15.01 -3.18 -0.83
N GLU A 58 -16.14 -3.11 -1.54
CA GLU A 58 -16.86 -4.31 -2.01
C GLU A 58 -15.96 -5.20 -2.87
N ASP A 59 -15.12 -4.59 -3.72
CA ASP A 59 -14.14 -5.31 -4.55
C ASP A 59 -13.10 -6.05 -3.68
N PHE A 60 -12.59 -5.44 -2.61
CA PHE A 60 -11.74 -6.10 -1.62
C PHE A 60 -12.45 -7.29 -0.96
N TYR A 61 -13.71 -7.12 -0.56
CA TYR A 61 -14.48 -8.20 0.07
C TYR A 61 -14.77 -9.34 -0.91
N ASP A 62 -15.03 -9.06 -2.18
CA ASP A 62 -15.24 -10.07 -3.21
C ASP A 62 -13.95 -10.81 -3.55
N GLU A 63 -12.81 -10.11 -3.66
CA GLU A 63 -11.50 -10.74 -3.80
C GLU A 63 -11.14 -11.64 -2.61
N MET A 64 -11.37 -11.17 -1.37
CA MET A 64 -11.08 -11.91 -0.14
C MET A 64 -11.97 -13.16 0.00
N ARG A 65 -13.21 -13.11 -0.51
CA ARG A 65 -14.13 -14.26 -0.59
C ARG A 65 -13.78 -15.25 -1.70
N GLY A 66 -12.69 -15.03 -2.44
CA GLY A 66 -12.27 -15.89 -3.54
C GLY A 66 -13.16 -15.77 -4.79
N ARG A 67 -14.05 -14.78 -4.83
CA ARG A 67 -14.82 -14.45 -6.04
C ARG A 67 -13.91 -13.64 -6.95
N LYS A 68 -12.99 -14.32 -7.62
CA LYS A 68 -12.32 -13.72 -8.78
C LYS A 68 -13.42 -13.32 -9.75
N LYS A 69 -13.68 -12.02 -9.89
CA LYS A 69 -14.36 -11.48 -11.06
C LYS A 69 -13.50 -11.97 -12.22
N LYS A 70 -13.93 -13.04 -12.90
CA LYS A 70 -13.29 -13.44 -14.15
C LYS A 70 -13.30 -12.18 -15.00
N PRO A 71 -12.17 -11.77 -15.60
CA PRO A 71 -12.24 -10.71 -16.60
C PRO A 71 -13.29 -11.18 -17.60
N SER A 72 -14.40 -10.46 -17.68
CA SER A 72 -15.38 -10.63 -18.75
C SER A 72 -14.73 -10.07 -20.01
N ARG A 73 -13.65 -10.72 -20.45
CA ARG A 73 -13.32 -10.74 -21.87
C ARG A 73 -14.44 -11.59 -22.45
N GLU A 74 -15.41 -10.95 -23.08
CA GLU A 74 -16.24 -11.64 -24.07
C GLU A 74 -15.25 -12.26 -25.04
N VAL A 75 -14.96 -13.55 -24.84
CA VAL A 75 -14.07 -14.26 -25.73
C VAL A 75 -14.94 -14.61 -26.92
N ASN A 76 -14.77 -13.86 -28.01
CA ASN A 76 -15.41 -14.20 -29.26
C ASN A 76 -14.81 -15.53 -29.75
N LEU A 77 -15.67 -16.54 -29.96
CA LEU A 77 -15.25 -17.86 -30.43
C LEU A 77 -14.53 -17.76 -31.79
N ASP A 78 -14.87 -16.76 -32.60
CA ASP A 78 -14.25 -16.53 -33.89
C ASP A 78 -12.77 -16.13 -33.75
N ASP A 79 -12.43 -15.31 -32.74
CA ASP A 79 -11.05 -14.88 -32.48
C ASP A 79 -10.17 -16.06 -31.99
N ILE A 80 -10.75 -17.00 -31.22
CA ILE A 80 -10.02 -18.19 -30.75
C ILE A 80 -9.74 -19.14 -31.91
N ASN A 81 -10.73 -19.34 -32.79
CA ASN A 81 -10.59 -20.24 -33.93
C ASN A 81 -9.54 -19.73 -34.92
N ALA A 82 -9.47 -18.41 -35.13
CA ALA A 82 -8.45 -17.79 -35.97
C ALA A 82 -7.02 -17.97 -35.40
N ASP A 83 -6.84 -17.89 -34.08
CA ASP A 83 -5.52 -18.00 -33.43
C ASP A 83 -5.01 -19.44 -33.32
N LEU A 84 -5.90 -20.44 -33.27
CA LEU A 84 -5.56 -21.87 -33.15
C LEU A 84 -5.42 -22.61 -34.49
N PHE A 85 -6.14 -22.17 -35.52
CA PHE A 85 -6.21 -22.87 -36.81
C PHE A 85 -5.80 -21.99 -38.01
N GLY A 86 -5.32 -20.76 -37.74
CA GLY A 86 -4.74 -19.85 -38.72
C GLY A 86 -3.27 -20.10 -38.99
#